data_AF-A0A3E2BK51-F1
#
_entry.id   AF-A0A3E2BK51-F1
#
_cell.length_a   1.000
_cell.length_b   1.000
_cell.length_c   1.000
_cell.angle_alpha   90.00
_cell.angle_beta   90.00
_cell.angle_gamma   90.00
#
_symmetry.space_group_name_H-M   'P 1'
#
loop_
_entity.id
_entity.type
_entity.pdbx_description
1 polymer ?
#
loop_
_entity_poly.entity_id
_entity_poly.type
_entity_poly.pdbx_seq_one_letter_code
_entity_poly.pdbx_strand_id
1 'polypeptide(L)' 'MKKALAVTLSTIIILSTLSLIPLASQTVNPADSCWDNWERCRARALESDFGPIRTTMALTLCDIALGKCLLNAI' A
#
# COMPACT_ATOMS: atom_id res chain seq x y z
N MET A 1 34.62 11.36 -34.49
CA MET A 1 34.85 10.34 -33.42
C MET A 1 34.56 10.85 -31.99
N LYS A 2 34.96 12.08 -31.60
CA LYS A 2 34.69 12.62 -30.24
C LYS A 2 33.21 12.72 -29.86
N LYS A 3 32.32 13.06 -30.80
CA LYS A 3 30.87 13.17 -30.54
C LYS A 3 30.20 11.82 -30.26
N ALA A 4 30.64 10.75 -30.90
CA ALA A 4 30.10 9.41 -30.67
C ALA A 4 30.45 8.91 -29.26
N LEU A 5 31.69 9.14 -28.83
CA LEU A 5 32.14 8.80 -27.47
C LEU A 5 31.41 9.60 -26.38
N ALA A 6 31.13 10.88 -26.64
CA ALA A 6 30.36 11.72 -25.73
C ALA A 6 28.92 11.22 -25.59
N VAL A 7 28.28 10.83 -26.69
CA VAL A 7 26.90 10.28 -26.66
C VAL A 7 26.86 8.96 -25.89
N THR A 8 27.80 8.04 -26.15
CA THR A 8 27.85 6.75 -25.45
C THR A 8 28.07 6.90 -23.95
N LEU A 9 28.96 7.82 -23.54
CA LEU A 9 29.21 8.08 -22.12
C LEU A 9 27.97 8.66 -21.44
N SER A 10 27.31 9.63 -22.06
CA SER A 10 26.07 10.21 -21.52
C SER A 10 24.97 9.15 -21.36
N THR A 11 24.80 8.25 -22.34
CA THR A 11 23.81 7.17 -22.24
C THR A 11 24.13 6.18 -21.14
N ILE A 12 25.41 5.82 -20.95
CA ILE A 12 25.82 4.88 -19.90
C ILE A 12 25.58 5.50 -18.52
N ILE A 13 25.94 6.77 -18.32
CA ILE A 13 25.73 7.47 -17.05
C ILE A 13 24.24 7.52 -16.69
N ILE A 14 23.38 7.90 -17.65
CA ILE A 14 21.94 7.94 -17.44
C ILE A 14 21.42 6.54 -17.07
N LEU A 15 21.79 5.50 -17.83
CA LEU A 15 21.33 4.13 -17.60
C LEU A 15 21.81 3.56 -16.25
N SER A 16 23.04 3.88 -15.83
CA SER A 16 23.56 3.53 -14.52
C SER A 16 22.77 4.21 -13.40
N THR A 17 22.44 5.50 -13.54
CA THR A 17 21.62 6.19 -12.52
C THR A 17 20.21 5.61 -12.39
N LEU A 18 19.58 5.19 -13.50
CA LEU A 18 18.26 4.53 -13.44
C LEU A 18 18.30 3.14 -12.80
N SER A 19 19.44 2.46 -12.84
CA SER A 19 19.61 1.12 -12.23
C SER A 19 19.85 1.17 -10.72
N LEU A 20 20.24 2.33 -10.19
CA LEU A 20 20.44 2.60 -8.75
C LEU A 20 19.20 3.15 -8.06
N ILE A 21 18.21 3.63 -8.83
CA ILE A 21 16.88 3.91 -8.29
C ILE A 21 16.23 2.55 -8.12
N PRO A 22 15.93 2.10 -6.89
CA PRO A 22 15.08 0.95 -6.71
C PRO A 22 13.80 1.32 -7.47
N LEU A 23 13.52 0.63 -8.58
CA LEU A 23 12.16 0.62 -9.08
C LEU A 23 11.38 0.09 -7.89
N ALA A 24 10.69 0.99 -7.20
CA ALA A 24 9.75 0.64 -6.17
C ALA A 24 8.68 -0.17 -6.91
N SER A 25 8.95 -1.45 -7.10
CA SER A 25 7.99 -2.49 -7.33
C SER A 25 7.23 -2.56 -6.02
N GLN A 26 6.39 -1.55 -5.82
CA GLN A 26 5.33 -1.55 -4.83
C GLN A 26 4.33 -2.56 -5.37
N THR A 27 4.69 -3.83 -5.30
CA THR A 27 3.69 -4.88 -5.17
C THR A 27 3.07 -4.60 -3.81
N VAL A 28 2.09 -3.68 -3.80
CA VAL A 28 1.25 -3.43 -2.64
C VAL A 28 0.73 -4.80 -2.27
N ASN A 29 1.16 -5.31 -1.11
CA ASN A 29 0.65 -6.59 -0.66
C ASN A 29 -0.87 -6.39 -0.54
N PRO A 30 -1.71 -7.14 -1.25
CA PRO A 30 -3.15 -6.94 -1.18
C PRO A 30 -3.66 -7.01 0.27
N ALA A 31 -2.95 -7.71 1.16
CA ALA A 31 -3.21 -7.73 2.60
C ALA A 31 -3.04 -6.35 3.28
N ASP A 32 -2.13 -5.49 2.82
CA ASP A 32 -1.91 -4.15 3.40
C ASP A 32 -3.17 -3.28 3.28
N SER A 33 -3.86 -3.39 2.14
CA SER A 33 -5.13 -2.69 1.92
C SER A 33 -6.25 -3.18 2.85
N CYS A 34 -6.21 -4.45 3.26
CA CYS A 34 -7.16 -5.01 4.22
C CYS A 34 -6.94 -4.42 5.62
N TRP A 35 -5.67 -4.32 6.03
CA TRP A 35 -5.30 -3.72 7.31
C TRP A 35 -5.65 -2.22 7.37
N ASP A 36 -5.34 -1.45 6.33
CA ASP A 36 -5.64 -0.01 6.29
C ASP A 36 -7.15 0.27 6.35
N ASN A 37 -7.96 -0.55 5.64
CA ASN A 37 -9.41 -0.44 5.68
C ASN A 37 -10.00 -0.83 7.05
N TRP A 38 -9.45 -1.88 7.68
CA TRP A 38 -9.86 -2.29 9.02
C TRP A 38 -9.57 -1.20 10.06
N GLU A 39 -8.38 -0.60 10.03
CA GLU A 39 -8.00 0.47 10.96
C GLU A 39 -8.93 1.68 10.80
N ARG A 40 -9.20 2.09 9.55
CA ARG A 40 -10.11 3.21 9.25
C ARG A 40 -11.55 2.91 9.68
N CYS A 41 -12.02 1.67 9.52
CA CYS A 41 -13.35 1.23 9.99
C CYS A 41 -13.45 1.36 11.51
N ARG A 42 -12.43 0.84 12.21
CA ARG A 42 -12.39 0.79 13.67
C ARG A 42 -12.32 2.20 14.28
N ALA A 43 -11.50 3.08 13.71
CA ALA A 43 -11.42 4.48 14.12
C ALA A 43 -12.79 5.19 14.02
N ARG A 44 -13.48 5.03 12.88
CA ARG A 44 -14.82 5.60 12.68
C ARG A 44 -15.85 5.04 13.63
N ALA A 45 -15.83 3.73 13.90
CA ALA A 45 -16.77 3.10 14.82
C ALA A 45 -16.62 3.66 16.24
N LEU A 46 -15.39 3.92 16.69
CA LEU A 46 -15.10 4.49 18.01
C LEU A 46 -15.42 5.99 18.10
N GLU A 47 -15.27 6.73 17.00
CA GLU A 47 -15.62 8.14 16.90
C GLU A 47 -17.13 8.37 16.74
N SER A 48 -17.90 7.32 16.44
CA SER A 48 -19.34 7.43 16.22
C SER A 48 -20.12 7.48 17.53
N ASP A 49 -21.15 8.34 17.59
CA ASP A 49 -22.09 8.46 18.71
C ASP A 49 -23.14 7.33 18.78
N PHE A 50 -22.77 6.09 18.45
CA PHE A 50 -23.72 4.98 18.33
C PHE A 50 -24.15 4.38 19.68
N GLY A 51 -23.54 4.80 20.79
CA GLY A 51 -23.69 4.15 22.09
C GLY A 51 -23.01 2.77 22.12
N PRO A 52 -22.86 2.16 23.30
CA PRO A 52 -21.93 1.03 23.50
C PRO A 52 -22.29 -0.21 22.68
N ILE A 53 -23.57 -0.59 22.63
CA ILE A 53 -24.01 -1.81 21.93
C ILE A 53 -23.73 -1.74 20.43
N ARG A 54 -24.12 -0.62 19.80
CA ARG A 54 -23.95 -0.44 18.35
C ARG A 54 -22.47 -0.22 18.00
N THR A 55 -21.71 0.45 18.85
CA THR A 55 -20.26 0.57 18.70
C THR A 55 -19.61 -0.81 18.68
N THR A 56 -19.96 -1.68 19.64
CA THR A 56 -19.47 -3.07 19.66
C THR A 56 -19.86 -3.83 18.39
N MET A 57 -21.11 -3.72 17.92
CA MET A 57 -21.52 -4.36 16.66
C MET A 57 -20.71 -3.83 15.47
N ALA A 58 -20.47 -2.52 15.39
CA ALA A 58 -19.67 -1.93 14.33
C ALA A 58 -18.21 -2.43 14.36
N LEU A 59 -17.61 -2.52 15.55
CA LEU A 59 -16.26 -3.08 15.73
C LEU A 59 -16.19 -4.54 15.27
N THR A 60 -17.15 -5.36 15.67
CA THR A 60 -17.23 -6.77 15.23
C THR A 60 -17.36 -6.88 13.71
N LEU A 61 -18.13 -6.00 13.07
CA LEU A 61 -18.24 -5.97 11.60
C LEU A 61 -16.91 -5.59 10.93
N CYS A 62 -16.14 -4.65 11.50
CA CYS A 62 -14.80 -4.34 11.02
C CYS A 62 -13.90 -5.58 11.06
N ASP A 63 -13.89 -6.33 12.17
CA ASP A 63 -13.07 -7.53 12.34
C ASP A 63 -13.45 -8.66 11.35
N ILE A 64 -14.76 -8.87 11.13
CA ILE A 64 -15.25 -9.84 10.14
C ILE A 64 -14.83 -9.43 8.71
N ALA A 65 -14.93 -8.14 8.39
CA ALA A 65 -14.53 -7.62 7.08
C ALA A 65 -13.02 -7.80 6.83
N LEU A 66 -12.19 -7.59 7.86
CA LEU A 66 -10.75 -7.85 7.80
C LEU A 66 -10.48 -9.32 7.48
N GLY A 67 -11.08 -10.24 8.22
CA GLY A 67 -10.92 -11.67 8.00
C GLY A 67 -11.30 -12.08 6.57
N LYS A 68 -12.44 -11.59 6.08
CA LYS A 68 -12.89 -11.85 4.70
C LYS A 68 -11.95 -11.24 3.66
N CYS A 69 -11.41 -10.05 3.91
CA CYS A 69 -10.48 -9.39 3.00
C CYS A 69 -9.17 -10.18 2.90
N LEU A 70 -8.58 -10.55 4.05
CA LEU A 70 -7.34 -11.32 4.11
C LEU A 70 -7.49 -12.70 3.44
N LEU A 71 -8.62 -13.38 3.63
CA LEU A 71 -8.89 -14.66 2.96
C LEU A 71 -8.93 -14.56 1.43
N ASN A 72 -9.33 -13.41 0.88
CA ASN A 72 -9.35 -13.17 -0.57
C ASN A 72 -8.04 -12.58 -1.10
N ALA A 73 -7.14 -12.16 -0.21
CA ALA A 73 -5.83 -11.58 -0.56
C ALA A 73 -4.72 -12.63 -0.65
N ILE A 74 -4.99 -13.86 -0.19
CA ILE A 74 -4.13 -15.06 -0.29
C ILE A 74 -4.49 -15.82 -1.57
#